data_AF-A0A498R9R9-F1
#
_entry.id   AF-A0A498R9R9-F1
#
_cell.length_a   1.000
_cell.length_b   1.000
_cell.length_c   1.000
_cell.angle_alpha   90.00
_cell.angle_beta   90.00
_cell.angle_gamma   90.00
#
_symmetry.space_group_name_H-M   'P 1'
#
loop_
_entity.id
_entity.type
_entity.pdbx_description
1 polymer ?
#
loop_
_entity_poly.entity_id
_entity_poly.type
_entity_poly.pdbx_seq_one_letter_code
_entity_poly.pdbx_strand_id
1 'polypeptide(L)'
;MQMHSTGGTQEKIQRFGRFLSGMVMPNIGAFIAWGLITALFIPTGWVPNAYLSKLVGPMIIYLLPLLIGYTGGKLVGGTRGGVLGAIATMGVVVGVSIPMFMGAMIMG
;
A
#
# COMPACT_ATOMS: atom_id res chain seq x y z
N MET A 1 -20.83 30.52 -23.96
CA MET A 1 -20.22 30.72 -22.62
C MET A 1 -18.95 29.89 -22.55
N GLN A 2 -17.79 30.53 -22.66
CA GLN A 2 -16.50 29.87 -22.39
C GLN A 2 -16.32 29.82 -20.87
N MET A 3 -16.34 28.63 -20.28
CA MET A 3 -15.97 28.47 -18.88
C MET A 3 -14.45 28.49 -18.78
N HIS A 4 -13.94 29.51 -18.10
CA HIS A 4 -12.56 29.67 -17.72
C HIS A 4 -12.05 28.44 -16.96
N SER A 5 -11.02 27.82 -17.50
CA SER A 5 -10.26 26.73 -16.90
C SER A 5 -9.50 27.22 -15.66
N THR A 6 -9.95 26.82 -14.48
CA THR A 6 -9.11 26.72 -13.27
C THR A 6 -8.18 25.50 -13.40
N GLY A 7 -7.41 25.41 -14.49
CA GLY A 7 -6.82 24.15 -14.97
C GLY A 7 -5.57 23.69 -14.20
N GLY A 8 -4.74 24.62 -13.71
CA GLY A 8 -3.41 24.27 -13.18
C GLY A 8 -3.42 23.52 -11.83
N THR A 9 -4.29 23.91 -10.90
CA THR A 9 -4.37 23.26 -9.56
C THR A 9 -5.09 21.92 -9.64
N GLN A 10 -6.16 21.84 -10.44
CA GLN A 10 -6.92 20.61 -10.63
C GLN A 10 -6.08 19.54 -11.34
N GLU A 11 -5.26 19.91 -12.32
CA GLU A 11 -4.36 18.98 -13.01
C GLU A 11 -3.29 18.40 -12.06
N LYS A 12 -2.70 19.23 -11.18
CA LYS A 12 -1.71 18.77 -10.20
C LYS A 12 -2.31 17.76 -9.22
N ILE A 13 -3.52 18.03 -8.71
CA ILE A 13 -4.25 17.11 -7.83
C ILE A 13 -4.55 15.79 -8.57
N GLN A 14 -4.99 15.87 -9.82
CA GLN A 14 -5.24 14.68 -10.64
C GLN A 14 -3.98 13.85 -10.89
N ARG A 15 -2.84 14.49 -11.19
CA ARG A 15 -1.56 13.79 -11.37
C ARG A 15 -1.11 13.10 -10.07
N PHE A 16 -1.24 13.78 -8.93
CA PHE A 16 -0.93 13.19 -7.62
C PHE A 16 -1.84 11.99 -7.31
N GLY A 17 -3.15 12.10 -7.51
CA GLY A 17 -4.09 10.99 -7.30
C GLY A 17 -3.82 9.78 -8.21
N ARG A 18 -3.43 10.02 -9.48
CA ARG A 18 -3.01 8.96 -10.40
C ARG A 18 -1.72 8.28 -9.95
N PHE A 19 -0.77 9.04 -9.40
CA PHE A 19 0.47 8.49 -8.83
C PHE A 19 0.17 7.57 -7.64
N LEU A 20 -0.60 8.06 -6.66
CA LEU A 20 -1.00 7.27 -5.49
C LEU A 20 -1.72 5.97 -5.89
N SER A 21 -2.64 6.07 -6.85
CA SER A 21 -3.35 4.90 -7.37
C SER A 21 -2.38 3.92 -8.07
N GLY A 22 -1.37 4.44 -8.77
CA GLY A 22 -0.28 3.67 -9.36
C GLY A 22 0.60 2.92 -8.36
N MET A 23 0.62 3.34 -7.09
CA MET A 23 1.33 2.62 -6.01
C MET A 23 0.53 1.43 -5.51
N VAL A 24 -0.81 1.53 -5.45
CA VAL A 24 -1.67 0.50 -4.87
C VAL A 24 -2.09 -0.55 -5.90
N MET A 25 -2.40 -0.13 -7.13
CA MET A 25 -2.95 -1.03 -8.17
C MET A 25 -2.07 -2.26 -8.48
N PRO A 26 -0.74 -2.15 -8.65
CA PRO A 26 0.12 -3.31 -8.89
C PRO A 26 0.13 -4.31 -7.73
N ASN A 27 -0.24 -3.88 -6.53
CA ASN A 27 -0.22 -4.67 -5.30
C ASN A 27 -1.58 -5.30 -4.98
N ILE A 28 -2.61 -5.12 -5.81
CA ILE A 28 -3.96 -5.69 -5.60
C ILE A 28 -3.91 -7.20 -5.36
N GLY A 29 -3.02 -7.93 -6.04
CA GLY A 29 -2.84 -9.37 -5.83
C GLY A 29 -2.46 -9.73 -4.37
N ALA A 30 -1.64 -8.90 -3.72
CA ALA A 30 -1.26 -9.10 -2.32
C ALA A 30 -2.45 -8.85 -1.36
N PHE A 31 -3.27 -7.84 -1.65
CA PHE A 31 -4.51 -7.58 -0.90
C PHE A 31 -5.52 -8.72 -1.03
N ILE A 32 -5.68 -9.27 -2.24
CA ILE A 32 -6.56 -10.43 -2.49
C ILE A 32 -6.05 -11.65 -1.73
N ALA A 33 -4.74 -11.95 -1.81
CA ALA A 33 -4.15 -13.07 -1.09
C ALA A 33 -4.33 -12.94 0.43
N TRP A 34 -4.09 -11.76 0.98
CA TRP A 34 -4.35 -11.46 2.39
C TRP A 34 -5.83 -11.65 2.76
N GLY A 35 -6.75 -11.16 1.92
CA GLY A 35 -8.19 -11.32 2.13
C GLY A 35 -8.63 -12.78 2.13
N LEU A 36 -8.10 -13.60 1.22
CA LEU A 36 -8.36 -15.05 1.18
C LEU A 36 -7.80 -15.78 2.41
N ILE A 37 -6.55 -15.49 2.81
CA ILE A 37 -5.94 -16.05 4.01
C ILE A 37 -6.79 -15.69 5.25
N THR A 38 -7.27 -14.45 5.31
CA THR A 38 -8.14 -13.97 6.38
C THR A 38 -9.47 -14.72 6.38
N ALA A 39 -10.14 -14.82 5.22
CA ALA A 39 -11.42 -15.51 5.10
C ALA A 39 -11.33 -17.02 5.42
N LEU A 40 -10.19 -17.65 5.12
CA LEU A 40 -9.97 -19.07 5.37
C LEU A 40 -9.62 -19.36 6.82
N PHE A 41 -8.59 -18.71 7.37
CA PHE A 41 -7.89 -19.26 8.54
C PHE A 41 -8.17 -18.57 9.88
N ILE A 42 -8.84 -17.41 9.89
CA ILE A 42 -9.23 -16.75 11.15
C ILE A 42 -10.23 -17.62 11.94
N PRO A 43 -10.45 -17.36 13.24
CA PRO A 43 -11.38 -18.15 14.06
C PRO A 43 -12.80 -18.24 13.50
N THR A 44 -13.26 -17.20 12.81
CA THR A 44 -14.58 -17.11 12.15
C THR A 44 -14.53 -17.43 10.65
N GLY A 45 -13.42 -17.98 10.16
CA GLY A 45 -13.20 -18.30 8.74
C GLY A 45 -13.79 -19.64 8.32
N TRP A 46 -13.68 -19.97 7.04
CA TRP A 46 -14.20 -21.22 6.48
C TRP A 46 -13.42 -22.47 6.95
N VAL A 47 -12.10 -22.34 7.14
CA VAL A 47 -11.21 -23.42 7.60
C VAL A 47 -10.27 -22.88 8.70
N PRO A 48 -10.79 -22.63 9.93
CA PRO A 48 -10.03 -21.98 10.98
C PRO A 48 -8.75 -22.72 11.34
N ASN A 49 -7.62 -22.00 11.41
CA ASN A 49 -6.33 -22.57 11.79
C ASN A 49 -5.49 -21.55 12.59
N ALA A 50 -5.25 -21.85 13.87
CA ALA A 50 -4.55 -20.97 14.79
C ALA A 50 -3.07 -20.70 14.43
N TYR A 51 -2.45 -21.57 13.64
CA TYR A 51 -1.08 -21.37 13.16
C TYR A 51 -1.06 -20.46 11.93
N LEU A 52 -1.95 -20.71 10.95
CA LEU A 52 -2.03 -19.93 9.71
C LEU A 52 -2.67 -18.54 9.92
N SER A 53 -3.58 -18.40 10.87
CA SER A 53 -4.17 -17.09 11.21
C SER A 53 -3.14 -16.06 11.68
N LYS A 54 -2.01 -16.52 12.23
CA LYS A 54 -0.89 -15.65 12.63
C LYS A 54 -0.25 -14.90 11.46
N LEU A 55 -0.49 -15.32 10.21
CA LEU A 55 -0.02 -14.62 9.02
C LEU A 55 -0.79 -13.31 8.76
N VAL A 56 -2.07 -13.24 9.15
CA VAL A 56 -2.96 -12.11 8.83
C VAL A 56 -2.43 -10.79 9.40
N GLY A 57 -1.94 -10.80 10.64
CA GLY A 57 -1.43 -9.61 11.33
C GLY A 57 -0.16 -9.04 10.68
N PRO A 58 0.92 -9.81 10.54
CA PRO A 58 2.14 -9.33 9.89
C PRO A 58 1.94 -8.92 8.43
N MET A 59 1.01 -9.55 7.70
CA MET A 59 0.70 -9.16 6.33
C MET A 59 0.09 -7.76 6.25
N ILE A 60 -0.88 -7.43 7.10
CA ILE A 60 -1.52 -6.10 7.06
C ILE A 60 -0.62 -5.00 7.63
N ILE A 61 0.19 -5.30 8.65
CA ILE A 61 1.03 -4.30 9.33
C ILE A 61 2.32 -4.03 8.55
N TYR A 62 2.96 -5.06 8.00
CA TYR A 62 4.27 -4.93 7.35
C TYR A 62 4.20 -5.15 5.85
N LEU A 63 3.74 -6.33 5.41
CA LEU A 63 3.86 -6.75 4.02
C LEU A 63 3.16 -5.78 3.06
N LEU A 64 1.87 -5.49 3.28
CA LEU A 64 1.09 -4.68 2.36
C LEU A 64 1.59 -3.23 2.30
N PRO A 65 1.87 -2.53 3.43
CA PRO A 65 2.50 -1.22 3.38
C PRO A 65 3.85 -1.22 2.66
N LEU A 66 4.74 -2.18 2.95
CA LEU A 66 6.06 -2.25 2.32
C LEU A 66 5.98 -2.41 0.80
N LEU A 67 5.04 -3.22 0.30
CA LEU A 67 4.84 -3.40 -1.14
C LEU A 67 4.38 -2.11 -1.83
N ILE A 68 3.52 -1.34 -1.17
CA ILE A 68 3.06 -0.03 -1.66
C ILE A 68 4.23 0.96 -1.69
N GLY A 69 5.00 1.04 -0.60
CA GLY A 69 6.18 1.90 -0.51
C GLY A 69 7.26 1.53 -1.53
N TYR A 70 7.51 0.23 -1.72
CA TYR A 70 8.41 -0.27 -2.75
C TYR A 70 7.94 0.14 -4.16
N THR A 71 6.64 0.03 -4.42
CA THR A 71 6.07 0.37 -5.73
C THR A 71 6.16 1.87 -5.98
N GLY A 72 5.88 2.69 -4.97
CA GLY A 72 6.14 4.14 -4.98
C GLY A 72 7.56 4.50 -5.37
N GLY A 73 8.50 3.97 -4.60
CA GLY A 73 9.92 4.26 -4.83
C GLY A 73 10.36 3.76 -6.20
N LYS A 74 9.77 2.65 -6.68
CA LYS A 74 10.05 2.10 -8.00
C LYS A 74 9.53 2.97 -9.13
N LEU A 75 8.38 3.64 -8.96
CA LEU A 75 7.85 4.57 -9.94
C LEU A 75 8.74 5.82 -10.12
N VAL A 76 9.46 6.22 -9.07
CA VAL A 76 10.35 7.40 -9.11
C VAL A 76 11.79 7.03 -9.51
N GLY A 77 12.37 5.99 -8.91
CA GLY A 77 13.80 5.66 -9.00
C GLY A 77 14.09 4.23 -9.49
N GLY A 78 13.12 3.57 -10.12
CA GLY A 78 13.26 2.18 -10.55
C GLY A 78 13.59 1.24 -9.38
N THR A 79 14.32 0.15 -9.62
CA THR A 79 14.60 -0.84 -8.57
C THR A 79 15.30 -0.24 -7.34
N ARG A 80 16.21 0.73 -7.53
CA ARG A 80 16.91 1.40 -6.42
C ARG A 80 15.96 2.22 -5.58
N GLY A 81 15.10 3.01 -6.22
CA GLY A 81 14.07 3.78 -5.54
C GLY A 81 13.09 2.88 -4.79
N GLY A 82 12.72 1.72 -5.35
CA GLY A 82 11.84 0.77 -4.66
C GLY A 82 12.44 0.22 -3.36
N VAL A 83 13.73 -0.13 -3.36
CA VAL A 83 14.41 -0.56 -2.13
C VAL A 83 14.42 0.56 -1.08
N LEU A 84 14.73 1.80 -1.49
CA LEU A 84 14.67 2.96 -0.60
C LEU A 84 13.26 3.24 -0.06
N GLY A 85 12.23 3.16 -0.91
CA GLY A 85 10.83 3.35 -0.52
C GLY A 85 10.33 2.29 0.47
N ALA A 86 10.78 1.03 0.31
CA ALA A 86 10.52 -0.02 1.29
C ALA A 86 11.19 0.26 2.65
N ILE A 87 12.46 0.70 2.65
CA ILE A 87 13.18 1.05 3.88
C ILE A 87 12.51 2.24 4.58
N ALA A 88 12.15 3.28 3.83
CA ALA A 88 11.45 4.45 4.35
C ALA A 88 10.09 4.07 4.94
N THR A 89 9.35 3.18 4.27
CA THR A 89 8.08 2.65 4.77
C THR A 89 8.25 1.82 6.04
N MET A 90 9.32 1.03 6.15
CA MET A 90 9.64 0.31 7.38
C MET A 90 9.85 1.28 8.56
N GLY A 91 10.55 2.39 8.33
CA GLY A 91 10.74 3.44 9.36
C GLY A 91 9.41 4.01 9.87
N VAL A 92 8.44 4.21 8.97
CA VAL A 92 7.09 4.69 9.36
C VAL A 92 6.29 3.61 10.08
N VAL A 93 6.33 2.36 9.61
CA VAL A 93 5.61 1.24 10.23
C VAL A 93 6.10 0.99 11.66
N VAL A 94 7.41 1.11 11.93
CA VAL A 94 7.95 0.91 13.29
C VAL A 94 7.55 2.06 14.23
N GLY A 95 7.26 3.25 13.69
CA GLY A 95 6.85 4.42 14.47
C GLY A 95 5.42 4.35 15.02
N VAL A 96 4.59 3.40 14.58
CA VAL A 96 3.16 3.36 14.92
C VAL A 96 2.61 1.93 14.86
N SER A 97 1.73 1.58 15.80
CA SER A 97 1.15 0.23 15.94
C SER A 97 -0.09 -0.03 15.06
N ILE A 98 -0.33 0.79 14.04
CA ILE A 98 -1.51 0.73 13.16
C ILE A 98 -1.05 0.47 11.71
N PRO A 99 -1.78 -0.27 10.86
CA PRO A 99 -1.45 -0.44 9.45
C PRO A 99 -1.25 0.89 8.70
N MET A 100 -0.05 1.12 8.15
CA MET A 100 0.37 2.40 7.57
C MET A 100 0.24 2.45 6.04
N PHE A 101 -0.94 2.16 5.49
CA PHE A 101 -1.16 2.27 4.04
C PHE A 101 -0.92 3.67 3.50
N MET A 102 -1.45 4.69 4.18
CA MET A 102 -1.29 6.09 3.78
C MET A 102 0.13 6.61 4.01
N GLY A 103 0.77 6.17 5.10
CA GLY A 103 2.18 6.50 5.38
C GLY A 103 3.13 5.93 4.32
N ALA A 104 2.90 4.68 3.89
CA ALA A 104 3.66 4.05 2.81
C ALA A 104 3.52 4.80 1.48
N MET A 105 2.31 5.30 1.18
CA MET A 105 2.07 6.06 -0.06
C MET A 105 2.71 7.46 -0.06
N ILE A 106 2.96 8.05 1.12
CA ILE A 106 3.61 9.36 1.23
C ILE A 106 5.14 9.22 1.17
N MET A 107 5.68 8.12 1.68
CA MET A 107 7.12 7.87 1.75
C MET A 107 7.71 7.20 0.51
N GLY A 108 6.89 6.45 -0.23
CA GLY A 108 7.28 5.76 -1.47
C GLY A 108 7.45 6.72 -2.63
#